data_AF-A0AA38IQ96-F1
#
_entry.id   AF-A0AA38IQ96-F1
#
_cell.length_a   1.000
_cell.length_b   1.000
_cell.length_c   1.000
_cell.angle_alpha   90.00
_cell.angle_beta   90.00
_cell.angle_gamma   90.00
#
_symmetry.space_group_name_H-M   'P 1'
#
loop_
_entity.id
_entity.type
_entity.pdbx_description
1 polymer ?
#
loop_
_entity_poly.entity_id
_entity_poly.type
_entity_poly.pdbx_seq_one_letter_code
_entity_poly.pdbx_strand_id
1 'polypeptide(L)'
;MNDQQEGTRRGKCSRQQRCGQLVYCAAGKMAKFLRNTCNIFVLISVLCLATDFVKSQNDRRAKEEKKNEEFECPQGVGNGNFADPATCRRFYQCVDGYPYLNRCPSGLFFDDISKFCTFKNEARCGPIASTPAPITEPPIDLAVKCNPSECALPYCFCSKDGTLIPGGLEPEDTPQMMLLTFDGAVNLNNYDHYRKVFNKKRQNPNGCDIKGTFFISHEYSNYQMIQRLANEGHEMATETISLQMGLQDKGYEEWVGEMIGMREILRHFSNISKSEVVGMRAPFLKPGRNTQYKVLEDFGYIYDSSIGVPPLAVPVWPYTLDYKIPHECKSGTCPTKSFPGVWELPLNAHYVEGYEGGHCPYLDQCVLHNHDAQDVFEWLQEDFSKHYEQNRAPYMMPFHTNWFSIKELEQGLQKFLDWTVTLPDVWYVTGTQALTWMTDPKTLKELNNYEGWGCKNKANLPPKTCNNSNKCALNFKTPDLNYTDTRYLETCNECPNQYPWLGDAEGSGIPGRDNYVPDNVRK
;
A
#
# COMPACT_ATOMS: atom_id res chain seq x y z
N MET A 1 62.77 -19.15 23.83
CA MET A 1 64.22 -19.26 23.53
C MET A 1 64.31 -19.35 22.02
N ASN A 2 64.75 -18.26 21.37
CA ASN A 2 64.78 -18.02 19.92
C ASN A 2 63.36 -17.96 19.28
N ASP A 3 63.02 -17.04 18.35
CA ASP A 3 63.66 -16.51 17.12
C ASP A 3 63.56 -17.47 15.92
N GLN A 4 63.25 -17.03 14.69
CA GLN A 4 63.19 -15.65 14.13
C GLN A 4 62.26 -15.55 12.90
N GLN A 5 61.73 -14.35 12.60
CA GLN A 5 61.37 -13.72 11.28
C GLN A 5 60.70 -14.55 10.13
N GLU A 6 59.91 -14.01 9.19
CA GLU A 6 59.75 -12.64 8.65
C GLU A 6 58.26 -12.20 8.55
N GLY A 7 58.00 -10.99 8.04
CA GLY A 7 56.66 -10.57 7.59
C GLY A 7 56.64 -9.16 7.00
N THR A 8 55.56 -8.79 6.28
CA THR A 8 55.33 -7.39 5.86
C THR A 8 53.84 -7.09 5.68
N ARG A 9 53.33 -6.07 6.41
CA ARG A 9 52.15 -5.27 6.03
C ARG A 9 52.63 -3.85 5.74
N ARG A 10 51.96 -3.12 4.83
CA ARG A 10 52.25 -1.69 4.58
C ARG A 10 51.07 -0.79 4.94
N GLY A 11 51.34 0.14 5.84
CA GLY A 11 50.63 1.40 6.05
C GLY A 11 51.59 2.35 6.78
N LYS A 12 51.54 3.66 6.51
CA LYS A 12 52.32 4.67 7.26
C LYS A 12 51.69 6.06 7.14
N CYS A 13 52.03 6.92 8.09
CA CYS A 13 51.30 8.17 8.39
C CYS A 13 52.20 9.43 8.29
N SER A 14 51.61 10.61 8.49
CA SER A 14 52.13 11.96 8.24
C SER A 14 53.23 12.47 9.21
N ARG A 15 53.99 13.51 8.79
CA ARG A 15 54.13 14.81 9.53
C ARG A 15 55.01 15.89 8.86
N GLN A 16 54.60 17.17 9.02
CA GLN A 16 55.38 18.45 9.07
C GLN A 16 56.23 18.83 7.82
N GLN A 17 56.40 20.11 7.40
CA GLN A 17 56.68 21.36 8.15
C GLN A 17 56.28 22.68 7.39
N ARG A 18 56.83 23.86 7.78
CA ARG A 18 56.49 25.28 7.39
C ARG A 18 57.57 25.92 6.46
N CYS A 19 57.55 27.15 5.89
CA CYS A 19 56.56 28.17 5.40
C CYS A 19 57.31 29.46 4.86
N GLY A 20 56.81 30.18 3.83
CA GLY A 20 57.24 31.56 3.40
C GLY A 20 58.44 31.69 2.41
N GLN A 21 58.78 32.84 1.77
CA GLN A 21 58.09 34.14 1.52
C GLN A 21 58.85 35.07 0.47
N LEU A 22 58.11 35.98 -0.21
CA LEU A 22 58.45 37.30 -0.84
C LEU A 22 59.51 37.59 -1.98
N VAL A 23 59.00 38.11 -3.12
CA VAL A 23 59.23 39.45 -3.80
C VAL A 23 60.64 39.96 -4.24
N TYR A 24 60.71 40.52 -5.47
CA TYR A 24 61.62 41.63 -5.89
C TYR A 24 61.04 42.52 -7.03
N CYS A 25 61.60 43.71 -7.26
CA CYS A 25 61.26 44.69 -8.33
C CYS A 25 62.32 44.69 -9.47
N ALA A 26 62.45 45.58 -10.48
CA ALA A 26 61.93 46.94 -10.84
C ALA A 26 62.32 47.20 -12.35
N ALA A 27 62.18 48.34 -13.06
CA ALA A 27 61.27 49.51 -13.15
C ALA A 27 61.73 50.42 -14.36
N GLY A 28 60.94 51.39 -14.86
CA GLY A 28 61.35 52.27 -15.98
C GLY A 28 60.58 53.61 -16.12
N LYS A 29 61.24 54.69 -16.58
CA LYS A 29 60.72 56.08 -16.69
C LYS A 29 61.09 56.74 -18.02
N MET A 30 60.26 57.61 -18.59
CA MET A 30 60.35 59.10 -18.48
C MET A 30 59.34 59.80 -19.43
N ALA A 31 59.06 61.09 -19.22
CA ALA A 31 58.10 61.84 -20.02
C ALA A 31 58.67 63.17 -20.56
N LYS A 32 58.53 63.41 -21.87
CA LYS A 32 58.44 64.75 -22.52
C LYS A 32 58.23 64.62 -24.05
N PHE A 33 56.98 64.58 -24.51
CA PHE A 33 56.63 64.88 -25.91
C PHE A 33 55.34 65.73 -26.01
N LEU A 34 55.21 66.68 -25.09
CA LEU A 34 54.12 67.66 -25.05
C LEU A 34 54.36 68.77 -26.07
N ARG A 35 53.57 68.78 -27.17
CA ARG A 35 52.77 69.97 -27.59
C ARG A 35 51.91 69.78 -28.85
N ASN A 36 52.32 68.96 -29.84
CA ASN A 36 51.63 68.90 -31.14
C ASN A 36 50.53 67.81 -31.29
N THR A 37 50.32 66.93 -30.31
CA THR A 37 49.26 65.90 -30.37
C THR A 37 47.89 66.37 -29.86
N CYS A 38 47.84 67.48 -29.12
CA CYS A 38 46.64 67.86 -28.34
C CYS A 38 45.41 68.17 -29.21
N ASN A 39 45.56 69.00 -30.25
CA ASN A 39 44.43 69.40 -31.11
C ASN A 39 43.86 68.23 -31.94
N ILE A 40 44.69 67.26 -32.31
CA ILE A 40 44.25 66.06 -33.04
C ILE A 40 43.43 65.14 -32.11
N PHE A 41 43.87 64.94 -30.87
CA PHE A 41 43.11 64.17 -29.88
C PHE A 41 41.77 64.82 -29.50
N VAL A 42 41.69 66.15 -29.47
CA VAL A 42 40.41 66.87 -29.24
C VAL A 42 39.46 66.68 -30.42
N LEU A 43 39.92 66.82 -31.68
CA LEU A 43 39.08 66.60 -32.85
C LEU A 43 38.60 65.15 -32.97
N ILE A 44 39.48 64.18 -32.71
CA ILE A 44 39.11 62.75 -32.72
C ILE A 44 38.13 62.43 -31.60
N SER A 45 38.34 62.91 -30.37
CA SER A 45 37.41 62.63 -29.26
C SER A 45 36.03 63.27 -29.46
N VAL A 46 35.95 64.46 -30.06
CA VAL A 46 34.65 65.06 -30.42
C VAL A 46 33.95 64.27 -31.54
N LEU A 47 34.67 63.77 -32.54
CA LEU A 47 34.09 62.87 -33.55
C LEU A 47 33.62 61.55 -32.94
N CYS A 48 34.43 60.91 -32.09
CA CYS A 48 34.07 59.68 -31.40
C CYS A 48 32.81 59.86 -30.55
N LEU A 49 32.75 60.90 -29.71
CA LEU A 49 31.57 61.21 -28.90
C LEU A 49 30.32 61.45 -29.76
N ALA A 50 30.44 62.12 -30.91
CA ALA A 50 29.34 62.27 -31.85
C ALA A 50 28.88 60.93 -32.44
N THR A 51 29.82 60.07 -32.86
CA THR A 51 29.48 58.73 -33.38
C THR A 51 28.90 57.82 -32.30
N ASP A 52 29.41 57.87 -31.07
CA ASP A 52 28.93 57.05 -29.95
C ASP A 52 27.56 57.52 -29.46
N PHE A 53 27.26 58.82 -29.55
CA PHE A 53 25.92 59.33 -29.27
C PHE A 53 24.91 58.87 -30.33
N VAL A 54 25.25 58.96 -31.62
CA VAL A 54 24.41 58.45 -32.73
C VAL A 54 24.24 56.92 -32.65
N LYS A 55 25.31 56.20 -32.28
CA LYS A 55 25.27 54.75 -32.09
C LYS A 55 24.43 54.35 -30.89
N SER A 56 24.53 55.07 -29.76
CA SER A 56 23.66 54.87 -28.60
C SER A 56 22.19 55.21 -28.89
N GLN A 57 21.90 56.22 -29.73
CA GLN A 57 20.54 56.51 -30.20
C GLN A 57 19.98 55.36 -31.05
N ASN A 58 20.75 54.82 -32.01
CA ASN A 58 20.33 53.67 -32.81
C ASN A 58 20.23 52.36 -31.98
N ASP A 59 21.17 52.09 -31.07
CA ASP A 59 21.11 50.92 -30.18
C ASP A 59 19.93 51.01 -29.19
N ARG A 60 19.56 52.21 -28.71
CA ARG A 60 18.33 52.41 -27.93
C ARG A 60 17.10 52.14 -28.78
N ARG A 61 17.00 52.75 -29.96
CA ARG A 61 15.85 52.57 -30.86
C ARG A 61 15.66 51.11 -31.29
N ALA A 62 16.73 50.40 -31.65
CA ALA A 62 16.71 48.98 -31.97
C ALA A 62 16.42 48.05 -30.77
N LYS A 63 16.49 48.57 -29.54
CA LYS A 63 16.21 47.86 -28.29
C LYS A 63 14.84 48.24 -27.68
N GLU A 64 14.28 49.38 -28.09
CA GLU A 64 12.91 49.81 -27.79
C GLU A 64 11.91 49.21 -28.81
N GLU A 65 12.24 49.17 -30.10
CA GLU A 65 11.47 48.45 -31.13
C GLU A 65 11.54 46.91 -30.97
N LYS A 66 12.34 46.40 -30.03
CA LYS A 66 12.42 44.98 -29.65
C LYS A 66 11.96 44.70 -28.20
N LYS A 67 11.01 45.49 -27.70
CA LYS A 67 10.36 45.28 -26.39
C LYS A 67 8.93 44.71 -26.52
N ASN A 68 8.77 43.76 -27.44
CA ASN A 68 7.61 42.87 -27.64
C ASN A 68 8.20 41.47 -27.93
N GLU A 69 7.82 40.38 -27.26
CA GLU A 69 7.02 40.18 -26.05
C GLU A 69 7.81 39.17 -25.20
N GLU A 70 8.01 39.43 -23.90
CA GLU A 70 8.61 38.45 -23.00
C GLU A 70 7.48 37.63 -22.36
N PHE A 71 7.46 36.32 -22.61
CA PHE A 71 6.36 35.46 -22.20
C PHE A 71 6.29 35.34 -20.67
N GLU A 72 5.19 35.79 -20.07
CA GLU A 72 4.91 35.62 -18.64
C GLU A 72 4.05 34.37 -18.39
N CYS A 73 4.36 33.63 -17.31
CA CYS A 73 3.63 32.42 -16.96
C CYS A 73 2.21 32.72 -16.43
N PRO A 74 1.15 32.03 -16.93
CA PRO A 74 -0.22 32.27 -16.48
C PRO A 74 -0.42 32.03 -14.97
N GLN A 75 -0.79 33.11 -14.26
CA GLN A 75 -1.05 33.06 -12.83
C GLN A 75 -2.28 32.20 -12.52
N GLY A 76 -2.17 31.36 -11.48
CA GLY A 76 -3.26 30.48 -11.03
C GLY A 76 -3.40 29.13 -11.76
N VAL A 77 -2.68 28.89 -12.86
CA VAL A 77 -2.75 27.60 -13.61
C VAL A 77 -1.73 26.56 -13.12
N GLY A 78 -0.66 27.01 -12.44
CA GLY A 78 0.40 26.13 -11.93
C GLY A 78 1.47 25.78 -12.96
N ASN A 79 2.28 24.76 -12.65
CA ASN A 79 3.42 24.36 -13.47
C ASN A 79 2.96 23.51 -14.68
N GLY A 80 3.49 23.78 -15.87
CA GLY A 80 3.03 23.13 -17.10
C GLY A 80 3.64 23.70 -18.39
N ASN A 81 3.20 23.20 -19.55
CA ASN A 81 3.64 23.68 -20.87
C ASN A 81 2.58 24.58 -21.54
N PHE A 82 3.02 25.64 -22.21
CA PHE A 82 2.18 26.66 -22.84
C PHE A 82 2.76 27.03 -24.22
N ALA A 83 1.93 27.27 -25.24
CA ALA A 83 2.43 27.61 -26.58
C ALA A 83 3.26 28.91 -26.62
N ASP A 84 4.32 28.94 -27.44
CA ASP A 84 5.03 30.17 -27.83
C ASP A 84 4.17 30.92 -28.87
N PRO A 85 3.65 32.13 -28.56
CA PRO A 85 2.78 32.88 -29.47
C PRO A 85 3.45 33.28 -30.80
N ALA A 86 4.78 33.35 -30.83
CA ALA A 86 5.52 33.66 -32.04
C ALA A 86 5.76 32.43 -32.93
N THR A 87 5.76 31.21 -32.37
CA THR A 87 5.92 29.99 -33.18
C THR A 87 5.56 28.67 -32.48
N CYS A 88 4.61 27.94 -33.05
CA CYS A 88 4.26 26.57 -32.65
C CYS A 88 5.32 25.50 -32.95
N ARG A 89 6.59 25.88 -33.20
CA ARG A 89 7.75 24.96 -33.07
C ARG A 89 8.43 25.06 -31.70
N ARG A 90 7.87 25.87 -30.81
CA ARG A 90 8.36 26.15 -29.47
C ARG A 90 7.20 26.21 -28.49
N PHE A 91 7.55 26.14 -27.21
CA PHE A 91 6.64 26.27 -26.09
C PHE A 91 7.42 26.77 -24.89
N TYR A 92 6.72 27.43 -23.97
CA TYR A 92 7.26 27.80 -22.67
C TYR A 92 6.84 26.75 -21.65
N GLN A 93 7.79 26.22 -20.90
CA GLN A 93 7.53 25.43 -19.71
C GLN A 93 7.58 26.37 -18.51
N CYS A 94 6.52 26.43 -17.72
CA CYS A 94 6.46 27.22 -16.49
C CYS A 94 6.77 26.33 -15.29
N VAL A 95 7.75 26.74 -14.49
CA VAL A 95 8.08 26.12 -13.21
C VAL A 95 8.18 27.22 -12.16
N ASP A 96 7.32 27.15 -11.14
CA ASP A 96 7.21 28.05 -10.00
C ASP A 96 7.09 29.53 -10.42
N GLY A 97 6.36 29.76 -11.52
CA GLY A 97 6.14 31.08 -12.14
C GLY A 97 7.20 31.51 -13.16
N TYR A 98 8.31 30.78 -13.32
CA TYR A 98 9.40 31.14 -14.23
C TYR A 98 9.26 30.46 -15.61
N PRO A 99 9.40 31.21 -16.72
CA PRO A 99 9.21 30.71 -18.08
C PRO A 99 10.51 30.17 -18.72
N TYR A 100 10.51 28.90 -19.12
CA TYR A 100 11.64 28.23 -19.77
C TYR A 100 11.30 27.94 -21.24
N LEU A 101 11.93 28.64 -22.18
CA LEU A 101 11.70 28.49 -23.62
C LEU A 101 12.29 27.18 -24.15
N ASN A 102 11.42 26.26 -24.55
CA ASN A 102 11.74 24.97 -25.15
C ASN A 102 11.45 24.95 -26.65
N ARG A 103 11.99 23.95 -27.36
CA ARG A 103 11.72 23.69 -28.78
C ARG A 103 11.17 22.28 -28.96
N CYS A 104 10.22 22.11 -29.87
CA CYS A 104 9.78 20.77 -30.27
C CYS A 104 10.89 20.02 -31.02
N PRO A 105 10.95 18.68 -30.91
CA PRO A 105 11.85 17.85 -31.72
C PRO A 105 11.68 18.07 -33.23
N SER A 106 12.73 17.80 -33.99
CA SER A 106 12.81 18.07 -35.44
C SER A 106 11.63 17.51 -36.23
N GLY A 107 10.77 18.42 -36.73
CA GLY A 107 9.59 18.10 -37.53
C GLY A 107 8.26 18.26 -36.80
N LEU A 108 8.27 18.23 -35.46
CA LEU A 108 7.09 18.36 -34.61
C LEU A 108 6.72 19.82 -34.32
N PHE A 109 5.48 20.02 -33.91
CA PHE A 109 4.84 21.29 -33.58
C PHE A 109 4.04 21.14 -32.28
N PHE A 110 4.00 22.18 -31.45
CA PHE A 110 3.31 22.14 -30.16
C PHE A 110 1.79 22.25 -30.35
N ASP A 111 1.06 21.30 -29.77
CA ASP A 111 -0.40 21.30 -29.69
C ASP A 111 -0.84 21.95 -28.38
N ASP A 112 -1.48 23.13 -28.46
CA ASP A 112 -1.81 23.90 -27.27
C ASP A 112 -3.07 23.41 -26.53
N ILE A 113 -3.70 22.34 -27.01
CA ILE A 113 -4.77 21.63 -26.30
C ILE A 113 -4.17 20.52 -25.42
N SER A 114 -3.38 19.62 -26.00
CA SER A 114 -2.80 18.47 -25.30
C SER A 114 -1.45 18.78 -24.60
N LYS A 115 -0.90 19.98 -24.79
CA LYS A 115 0.34 20.50 -24.18
C LYS A 115 1.61 19.69 -24.46
N PHE A 116 1.67 19.01 -25.61
CA PHE A 116 2.86 18.30 -26.11
C PHE A 116 3.13 18.56 -27.60
N CYS A 117 4.30 18.14 -28.08
CA CYS A 117 4.70 18.27 -29.49
C CYS A 117 4.21 17.08 -30.33
N THR A 118 3.41 17.33 -31.36
CA THR A 118 2.93 16.32 -32.33
C THR A 118 3.20 16.73 -33.79
N PHE A 119 2.73 15.97 -34.77
CA PHE A 119 2.89 16.29 -36.19
C PHE A 119 2.10 17.53 -36.63
N LYS A 120 2.57 18.21 -37.68
CA LYS A 120 2.03 19.51 -38.14
C LYS A 120 0.53 19.45 -38.52
N ASN A 121 0.04 18.30 -38.95
CA ASN A 121 -1.35 18.04 -39.34
C ASN A 121 -2.29 17.82 -38.14
N GLU A 122 -1.76 17.58 -36.94
CA GLU A 122 -2.51 17.33 -35.71
C GLU A 122 -2.40 18.48 -34.71
N ALA A 123 -1.28 19.22 -34.72
CA ALA A 123 -1.01 20.28 -33.76
C ALA A 123 -1.93 21.50 -33.95
N ARG A 124 -2.83 21.72 -32.97
CA ARG A 124 -3.65 22.93 -32.84
C ARG A 124 -2.75 24.03 -32.27
N CYS A 125 -2.16 24.77 -33.20
CA CYS A 125 -1.23 25.86 -32.96
C CYS A 125 -1.91 27.00 -32.17
N GLY A 126 -1.38 27.30 -30.98
CA GLY A 126 -1.88 28.32 -30.06
C GLY A 126 -0.96 29.55 -29.90
N PRO A 127 -1.17 30.39 -28.87
CA PRO A 127 -2.04 30.17 -27.71
C PRO A 127 -3.53 30.12 -28.07
N ILE A 128 -4.19 29.05 -27.65
CA ILE A 128 -5.65 28.94 -27.68
C ILE A 128 -6.12 29.32 -26.28
N ALA A 129 -7.03 30.31 -26.21
CA ALA A 129 -7.60 30.73 -24.93
C ALA A 129 -8.27 29.54 -24.25
N SER A 130 -7.67 29.04 -23.16
CA SER A 130 -8.29 28.02 -22.33
C SER A 130 -9.55 28.62 -21.72
N THR A 131 -10.72 28.13 -22.11
CA THR A 131 -11.91 28.23 -21.27
C THR A 131 -11.48 27.83 -19.86
N PRO A 132 -11.70 28.65 -18.82
CA PRO A 132 -11.41 28.24 -17.46
C PRO A 132 -12.06 26.88 -17.23
N ALA A 133 -11.29 25.90 -16.77
CA ALA A 133 -11.88 24.69 -16.26
C ALA A 133 -12.93 25.12 -15.23
N PRO A 134 -14.16 24.56 -15.24
CA PRO A 134 -15.13 24.86 -14.21
C PRO A 134 -14.44 24.72 -12.85
N ILE A 135 -14.61 25.72 -11.98
CA ILE A 135 -14.08 25.63 -10.62
C ILE A 135 -14.93 24.59 -9.90
N THR A 136 -14.59 23.32 -10.11
CA THR A 136 -15.11 22.22 -9.33
C THR A 136 -14.65 22.48 -7.91
N GLU A 137 -15.61 22.79 -7.03
CA GLU A 137 -15.38 22.74 -5.59
C GLU A 137 -14.69 21.40 -5.27
N PRO A 138 -13.68 21.40 -4.36
CA PRO A 138 -13.03 20.15 -3.99
C PRO A 138 -14.11 19.15 -3.58
N PRO A 139 -14.13 17.91 -4.12
CA PRO A 139 -15.30 17.05 -3.99
C PRO A 139 -15.66 16.88 -2.51
N ILE A 140 -16.89 17.30 -2.17
CA ILE A 140 -17.36 17.61 -0.80
C ILE A 140 -17.27 16.40 0.14
N ASP A 141 -17.11 15.21 -0.44
CA ASP A 141 -17.16 13.89 0.17
C ASP A 141 -15.78 13.20 0.25
N LEU A 142 -14.67 13.94 0.03
CA LEU A 142 -13.32 13.39 0.20
C LEU A 142 -12.93 13.31 1.68
N ALA A 143 -12.37 12.17 2.08
CA ALA A 143 -11.83 11.97 3.42
C ALA A 143 -10.74 13.00 3.73
N VAL A 144 -10.90 13.71 4.85
CA VAL A 144 -9.91 14.68 5.34
C VAL A 144 -8.74 13.97 6.03
N LYS A 145 -7.61 14.67 6.21
CA LYS A 145 -6.47 14.11 6.97
C LYS A 145 -6.86 13.92 8.43
N CYS A 146 -6.32 12.87 9.04
CA CYS A 146 -6.50 12.53 10.46
C CYS A 146 -6.47 13.75 11.40
N ASN A 147 -7.51 13.88 12.23
CA ASN A 147 -7.54 14.80 13.37
C ASN A 147 -7.56 14.01 14.70
N PRO A 148 -6.41 13.83 15.38
CA PRO A 148 -6.32 13.08 16.64
C PRO A 148 -7.09 13.68 17.82
N SER A 149 -7.65 14.90 17.70
CA SER A 149 -8.51 15.50 18.72
C SER A 149 -10.00 15.16 18.54
N GLU A 150 -10.39 14.66 17.37
CA GLU A 150 -11.76 14.23 17.04
C GLU A 150 -11.86 12.72 16.80
N CYS A 151 -10.75 12.08 16.42
CA CYS A 151 -10.62 10.63 16.31
C CYS A 151 -10.11 10.02 17.63
N ALA A 152 -10.99 9.34 18.37
CA ALA A 152 -10.66 8.73 19.66
C ALA A 152 -11.19 7.30 19.81
N LEU A 153 -10.40 6.48 20.51
CA LEU A 153 -10.77 5.11 20.89
C LEU A 153 -11.99 5.09 21.84
N PRO A 154 -12.84 4.05 21.78
CA PRO A 154 -12.72 2.84 20.96
C PRO A 154 -13.21 3.00 19.51
N TYR A 155 -13.85 4.13 19.16
CA TYR A 155 -14.64 4.24 17.93
C TYR A 155 -13.85 4.64 16.68
N CYS A 156 -12.78 5.42 16.85
CA CYS A 156 -11.93 5.89 15.76
C CYS A 156 -10.46 5.78 16.17
N PHE A 157 -9.61 5.35 15.24
CA PHE A 157 -8.16 5.44 15.43
C PHE A 157 -7.45 5.85 14.15
N CYS A 158 -6.71 6.96 14.21
CA CYS A 158 -5.86 7.40 13.13
C CYS A 158 -4.62 8.10 13.69
N SER A 159 -3.57 8.15 12.86
CA SER A 159 -2.43 9.03 13.08
C SER A 159 -2.00 9.67 11.76
N LYS A 160 -1.05 10.61 11.82
CA LYS A 160 -0.63 11.43 10.67
C LYS A 160 0.00 10.62 9.53
N ASP A 161 0.67 9.52 9.89
CA ASP A 161 1.49 8.66 9.02
C ASP A 161 1.28 7.15 9.32
N GLY A 162 0.38 6.81 10.25
CA GLY A 162 0.03 5.44 10.59
C GLY A 162 0.96 4.78 11.62
N THR A 163 1.97 5.49 12.11
CA THR A 163 3.06 4.88 12.90
C THR A 163 2.84 4.87 14.43
N LEU A 164 1.90 5.68 14.95
CA LEU A 164 1.69 5.82 16.40
C LEU A 164 1.06 4.59 17.04
N ILE A 165 1.53 4.23 18.23
CA ILE A 165 1.02 3.11 19.03
C ILE A 165 -0.33 3.48 19.68
N PRO A 166 -1.36 2.62 19.59
CA PRO A 166 -2.64 2.81 20.28
C PRO A 166 -2.51 3.04 21.78
N GLY A 167 -3.34 3.94 22.32
CA GLY A 167 -3.29 4.32 23.73
C GLY A 167 -2.09 5.17 24.15
N GLY A 168 -1.11 5.40 23.25
CA GLY A 168 0.12 6.12 23.59
C GLY A 168 1.07 5.31 24.48
N LEU A 169 1.07 3.97 24.32
CA LEU A 169 2.01 3.09 25.00
C LEU A 169 3.43 3.22 24.41
N GLU A 170 4.45 3.01 25.24
CA GLU A 170 5.84 2.85 24.78
C GLU A 170 6.03 1.46 24.14
N PRO A 171 6.96 1.29 23.18
CA PRO A 171 7.19 0.02 22.49
C PRO A 171 7.47 -1.16 23.44
N GLU A 172 8.23 -0.94 24.51
CA GLU A 172 8.67 -1.98 25.45
C GLU A 172 7.55 -2.50 26.36
N ASP A 173 6.45 -1.75 26.50
CA ASP A 173 5.25 -2.18 27.23
C ASP A 173 4.13 -2.69 26.29
N THR A 174 4.39 -2.70 24.98
CA THR A 174 3.43 -3.04 23.92
C THR A 174 3.65 -4.47 23.37
N PRO A 175 2.60 -5.32 23.29
CA PRO A 175 2.72 -6.66 22.72
C PRO A 175 3.05 -6.64 21.23
N GLN A 176 4.01 -7.47 20.80
CA GLN A 176 4.16 -7.75 19.38
C GLN A 176 3.07 -8.73 18.94
N MET A 177 2.04 -8.20 18.28
CA MET A 177 1.00 -9.04 17.68
C MET A 177 1.51 -9.70 16.40
N MET A 178 1.13 -10.98 16.23
CA MET A 178 1.47 -11.83 15.09
C MET A 178 0.16 -12.32 14.45
N LEU A 179 -0.09 -11.96 13.19
CA LEU A 179 -1.35 -12.24 12.51
C LEU A 179 -1.13 -13.22 11.37
N LEU A 180 -1.17 -14.52 11.66
CA LEU A 180 -1.14 -15.57 10.64
C LEU A 180 -2.46 -15.52 9.85
N THR A 181 -2.41 -15.20 8.55
CA THR A 181 -3.60 -15.22 7.68
C THR A 181 -3.45 -16.16 6.49
N PHE A 182 -4.55 -16.80 6.11
CA PHE A 182 -4.58 -17.79 5.03
C PHE A 182 -5.72 -17.47 4.07
N ASP A 183 -5.41 -17.44 2.78
CA ASP A 183 -6.29 -16.88 1.76
C ASP A 183 -6.70 -17.96 0.72
N GLY A 184 -7.91 -17.84 0.19
CA GLY A 184 -8.49 -18.79 -0.77
C GLY A 184 -9.22 -19.98 -0.14
N ALA A 185 -9.27 -21.10 -0.86
CA ALA A 185 -10.10 -22.25 -0.53
C ALA A 185 -9.41 -23.22 0.45
N VAL A 186 -10.08 -23.59 1.55
CA VAL A 186 -9.58 -24.60 2.51
C VAL A 186 -10.03 -25.99 2.08
N ASN A 187 -9.10 -26.89 1.79
CA ASN A 187 -9.40 -28.25 1.33
C ASN A 187 -8.25 -29.24 1.60
N LEU A 188 -8.37 -30.47 1.07
CA LEU A 188 -7.41 -31.57 1.26
C LEU A 188 -5.96 -31.23 0.90
N ASN A 189 -5.71 -30.23 0.04
CA ASN A 189 -4.36 -29.87 -0.39
C ASN A 189 -3.60 -29.04 0.66
N ASN A 190 -4.31 -28.32 1.55
CA ASN A 190 -3.70 -27.35 2.46
C ASN A 190 -4.08 -27.55 3.94
N TYR A 191 -5.22 -28.19 4.23
CA TYR A 191 -5.74 -28.34 5.58
C TYR A 191 -4.76 -29.01 6.57
N ASP A 192 -4.06 -30.07 6.16
CA ASP A 192 -3.07 -30.72 7.02
C ASP A 192 -1.77 -29.91 7.17
N HIS A 193 -1.47 -28.98 6.27
CA HIS A 193 -0.37 -28.01 6.45
C HIS A 193 -0.74 -26.96 7.52
N TYR A 194 -1.96 -26.41 7.45
CA TYR A 194 -2.48 -25.51 8.50
C TYR A 194 -2.51 -26.20 9.87
N ARG A 195 -2.80 -27.51 9.93
CA ARG A 195 -2.73 -28.28 11.19
C ARG A 195 -1.31 -28.54 11.72
N LYS A 196 -0.25 -28.43 10.91
CA LYS A 196 1.15 -28.41 11.40
C LYS A 196 1.50 -27.06 12.01
N VAL A 197 1.01 -25.97 11.42
CA VAL A 197 1.12 -24.61 11.97
C VAL A 197 0.43 -24.56 13.34
N PHE A 198 -0.86 -24.96 13.39
CA PHE A 198 -1.72 -24.96 14.58
C PHE A 198 -1.68 -26.28 15.36
N ASN A 199 -0.48 -26.80 15.61
CA ASN A 199 -0.24 -28.13 16.17
C ASN A 199 -0.58 -28.31 17.68
N LYS A 200 -1.13 -27.29 18.34
CA LYS A 200 -1.50 -27.25 19.78
C LYS A 200 -0.35 -27.53 20.77
N LYS A 201 0.90 -27.33 20.32
CA LYS A 201 2.09 -27.21 21.17
C LYS A 201 2.57 -25.76 21.29
N ARG A 202 2.31 -24.96 20.25
CA ARG A 202 2.55 -23.51 20.22
C ARG A 202 1.43 -22.79 20.98
N GLN A 203 1.78 -22.02 21.99
CA GLN A 203 0.85 -21.29 22.84
C GLN A 203 1.36 -19.86 23.07
N ASN A 204 0.43 -18.92 23.26
CA ASN A 204 0.71 -17.55 23.70
C ASN A 204 1.11 -17.54 25.20
N PRO A 205 1.69 -16.45 25.72
CA PRO A 205 2.13 -16.36 27.13
C PRO A 205 1.04 -16.64 28.18
N ASN A 206 -0.25 -16.44 27.84
CA ASN A 206 -1.39 -16.80 28.71
C ASN A 206 -1.76 -18.30 28.72
N GLY A 207 -1.01 -19.16 28.02
CA GLY A 207 -1.24 -20.60 27.92
C GLY A 207 -2.35 -21.02 26.94
N CYS A 208 -2.84 -20.09 26.11
CA CYS A 208 -3.79 -20.40 25.05
C CYS A 208 -3.07 -20.78 23.74
N ASP A 209 -3.52 -21.84 23.07
CA ASP A 209 -3.04 -22.23 21.73
C ASP A 209 -3.07 -21.03 20.78
N ILE A 210 -2.01 -20.88 19.97
CA ILE A 210 -1.89 -19.78 18.98
C ILE A 210 -3.08 -19.74 18.00
N LYS A 211 -3.35 -18.57 17.43
CA LYS A 211 -4.48 -18.31 16.53
C LYS A 211 -4.07 -17.67 15.20
N GLY A 212 -5.05 -17.51 14.32
CA GLY A 212 -4.92 -17.01 12.97
C GLY A 212 -6.28 -16.89 12.28
N THR A 213 -6.27 -16.23 11.12
CA THR A 213 -7.46 -15.77 10.38
C THR A 213 -7.49 -16.41 9.00
N PHE A 214 -8.65 -16.85 8.54
CA PHE A 214 -8.80 -17.49 7.23
C PHE A 214 -9.78 -16.68 6.37
N PHE A 215 -9.30 -16.08 5.28
CA PHE A 215 -10.11 -15.38 4.28
C PHE A 215 -10.56 -16.39 3.23
N ILE A 216 -11.76 -16.93 3.43
CA ILE A 216 -12.24 -18.09 2.67
C ILE A 216 -12.81 -17.65 1.31
N SER A 217 -12.42 -18.34 0.23
CA SER A 217 -13.09 -18.30 -1.08
C SER A 217 -14.04 -19.50 -1.30
N HIS A 218 -15.07 -19.36 -2.15
CA HIS A 218 -16.06 -20.44 -2.33
C HIS A 218 -15.54 -21.65 -3.13
N GLU A 219 -15.03 -21.44 -4.35
CA GLU A 219 -14.79 -22.57 -5.26
C GLU A 219 -13.75 -23.56 -4.68
N TYR A 220 -14.08 -24.85 -4.70
CA TYR A 220 -13.27 -25.96 -4.14
C TYR A 220 -13.02 -25.93 -2.62
N SER A 221 -13.78 -25.16 -1.83
CA SER A 221 -13.72 -25.19 -0.36
C SER A 221 -14.44 -26.41 0.26
N ASN A 222 -13.87 -26.95 1.35
CA ASN A 222 -14.45 -28.00 2.18
C ASN A 222 -15.01 -27.39 3.48
N TYR A 223 -16.34 -27.33 3.59
CA TYR A 223 -17.03 -26.65 4.68
C TYR A 223 -17.04 -27.43 6.00
N GLN A 224 -16.77 -28.75 5.99
CA GLN A 224 -16.46 -29.50 7.21
C GLN A 224 -15.10 -29.05 7.79
N MET A 225 -14.09 -28.84 6.94
CA MET A 225 -12.76 -28.37 7.36
C MET A 225 -12.81 -26.93 7.87
N ILE A 226 -13.53 -26.05 7.19
CA ILE A 226 -13.73 -24.65 7.61
C ILE A 226 -14.45 -24.58 8.96
N GLN A 227 -15.55 -25.32 9.14
CA GLN A 227 -16.25 -25.42 10.43
C GLN A 227 -15.32 -25.95 11.54
N ARG A 228 -14.37 -26.83 11.20
CA ARG A 228 -13.41 -27.36 12.19
C ARG A 228 -12.43 -26.30 12.67
N LEU A 229 -11.83 -25.53 11.75
CA LEU A 229 -10.93 -24.43 12.11
C LEU A 229 -11.67 -23.41 12.98
N ALA A 230 -12.92 -23.07 12.61
CA ALA A 230 -13.75 -22.16 13.39
C ALA A 230 -14.07 -22.71 14.80
N ASN A 231 -14.44 -23.99 14.92
CA ASN A 231 -14.66 -24.65 16.23
C ASN A 231 -13.38 -24.79 17.07
N GLU A 232 -12.20 -24.82 16.45
CA GLU A 232 -10.90 -24.78 17.12
C GLU A 232 -10.46 -23.34 17.49
N GLY A 233 -11.30 -22.34 17.15
CA GLY A 233 -11.21 -20.94 17.57
C GLY A 233 -10.52 -20.01 16.58
N HIS A 234 -10.21 -20.47 15.36
CA HIS A 234 -9.66 -19.63 14.29
C HIS A 234 -10.75 -18.73 13.71
N GLU A 235 -10.37 -17.51 13.33
CA GLU A 235 -11.33 -16.54 12.76
C GLU A 235 -11.59 -16.85 11.28
N MET A 236 -12.86 -16.86 10.89
CA MET A 236 -13.29 -17.05 9.51
C MET A 236 -13.79 -15.72 8.95
N ALA A 237 -13.13 -15.25 7.91
CA ALA A 237 -13.41 -14.03 7.18
C ALA A 237 -13.79 -14.37 5.73
N THR A 238 -14.43 -13.44 5.02
CA THR A 238 -14.75 -13.63 3.59
C THR A 238 -13.63 -13.12 2.70
N GLU A 239 -13.16 -13.94 1.76
CA GLU A 239 -12.62 -13.43 0.51
C GLU A 239 -13.79 -13.16 -0.44
N THR A 240 -14.03 -13.99 -1.47
CA THR A 240 -15.18 -13.83 -2.40
C THR A 240 -15.73 -15.20 -2.83
N ILE A 241 -16.88 -15.22 -3.53
CA ILE A 241 -17.39 -16.45 -4.15
C ILE A 241 -16.51 -16.82 -5.34
N SER A 242 -16.35 -15.92 -6.30
CA SER A 242 -15.81 -16.25 -7.63
C SER A 242 -14.35 -15.88 -7.88
N LEU A 243 -13.70 -15.12 -6.97
CA LEU A 243 -12.38 -14.53 -7.19
C LEU A 243 -12.32 -13.67 -8.48
N GLN A 244 -13.41 -12.96 -8.81
CA GLN A 244 -13.53 -12.21 -10.05
C GLN A 244 -12.40 -11.19 -10.26
N MET A 245 -11.59 -11.40 -11.29
CA MET A 245 -10.70 -10.37 -11.81
C MET A 245 -11.50 -9.15 -12.26
N GLY A 246 -11.13 -7.96 -11.79
CA GLY A 246 -11.83 -6.73 -12.12
C GLY A 246 -12.91 -6.29 -11.13
N LEU A 247 -13.14 -7.05 -10.04
CA LEU A 247 -14.12 -6.70 -9.00
C LEU A 247 -13.92 -5.27 -8.43
N GLN A 248 -12.67 -4.80 -8.40
CA GLN A 248 -12.32 -3.46 -7.89
C GLN A 248 -12.92 -2.27 -8.67
N ASP A 249 -13.42 -2.51 -9.88
CA ASP A 249 -14.08 -1.51 -10.74
C ASP A 249 -15.57 -1.85 -10.99
N LYS A 250 -16.17 -2.70 -10.14
CA LYS A 250 -17.60 -3.08 -10.18
C LYS A 250 -18.50 -2.20 -9.31
N GLY A 251 -19.81 -2.37 -9.49
CA GLY A 251 -20.86 -1.68 -8.75
C GLY A 251 -21.18 -2.33 -7.40
N TYR A 252 -22.13 -1.72 -6.69
CA TYR A 252 -22.52 -2.12 -5.35
C TYR A 252 -23.08 -3.55 -5.32
N GLU A 253 -24.00 -3.88 -6.24
CA GLU A 253 -24.64 -5.21 -6.30
C GLU A 253 -23.65 -6.36 -6.52
N GLU A 254 -22.59 -6.17 -7.33
CA GLU A 254 -21.54 -7.19 -7.49
C GLU A 254 -20.75 -7.39 -6.20
N TRP A 255 -20.38 -6.30 -5.50
CA TRP A 255 -19.71 -6.39 -4.20
C TRP A 255 -20.62 -7.03 -3.13
N VAL A 256 -21.92 -6.73 -3.12
CA VAL A 256 -22.88 -7.40 -2.23
C VAL A 256 -22.97 -8.90 -2.55
N GLY A 257 -23.09 -9.26 -3.84
CA GLY A 257 -23.20 -10.66 -4.28
C GLY A 257 -21.98 -11.51 -3.92
N GLU A 258 -20.77 -10.97 -4.10
CA GLU A 258 -19.52 -11.65 -3.74
C GLU A 258 -19.33 -11.73 -2.22
N MET A 259 -19.44 -10.62 -1.49
CA MET A 259 -19.11 -10.58 -0.07
C MET A 259 -20.21 -11.20 0.81
N ILE A 260 -21.45 -10.75 0.63
CA ILE A 260 -22.58 -11.19 1.47
C ILE A 260 -23.01 -12.60 1.08
N GLY A 261 -22.95 -12.93 -0.22
CA GLY A 261 -23.11 -14.31 -0.67
C GLY A 261 -22.10 -15.25 -0.02
N MET A 262 -20.81 -14.89 0.03
CA MET A 262 -19.80 -15.73 0.69
C MET A 262 -20.05 -15.86 2.20
N ARG A 263 -20.53 -14.80 2.87
CA ARG A 263 -20.96 -14.85 4.29
C ARG A 263 -22.17 -15.78 4.49
N GLU A 264 -23.16 -15.79 3.58
CA GLU A 264 -24.28 -16.74 3.62
C GLU A 264 -23.84 -18.19 3.38
N ILE A 265 -22.90 -18.43 2.45
CA ILE A 265 -22.33 -19.77 2.20
C ILE A 265 -21.61 -20.30 3.45
N LEU A 266 -20.80 -19.47 4.13
CA LEU A 266 -20.16 -19.84 5.41
C LEU A 266 -21.19 -20.16 6.49
N ARG A 267 -22.28 -19.39 6.60
CA ARG A 267 -23.40 -19.70 7.49
C ARG A 267 -24.04 -21.04 7.14
N HIS A 268 -24.47 -21.22 5.89
CA HIS A 268 -25.31 -22.33 5.49
C HIS A 268 -24.54 -23.67 5.49
N PHE A 269 -23.26 -23.68 5.13
CA PHE A 269 -22.49 -24.92 4.97
C PHE A 269 -21.45 -25.20 6.06
N SER A 270 -21.00 -24.19 6.83
CA SER A 270 -20.11 -24.37 7.99
C SER A 270 -20.75 -24.05 9.35
N ASN A 271 -22.03 -23.67 9.41
CA ASN A 271 -22.73 -23.35 10.66
C ASN A 271 -22.10 -22.21 11.49
N ILE A 272 -21.45 -21.25 10.82
CA ILE A 272 -20.85 -20.06 11.43
C ILE A 272 -21.89 -18.94 11.47
N SER A 273 -21.97 -18.15 12.53
CA SER A 273 -22.89 -17.00 12.58
C SER A 273 -22.44 -15.88 11.65
N LYS A 274 -23.40 -15.17 11.04
CA LYS A 274 -23.14 -13.93 10.28
C LYS A 274 -22.38 -12.90 11.13
N SER A 275 -22.66 -12.88 12.44
CA SER A 275 -22.03 -12.00 13.44
C SER A 275 -20.62 -12.40 13.87
N GLU A 276 -20.13 -13.56 13.42
CA GLU A 276 -18.75 -14.02 13.66
C GLU A 276 -17.85 -13.73 12.43
N VAL A 277 -18.44 -13.64 11.23
CA VAL A 277 -17.74 -13.36 9.96
C VAL A 277 -17.67 -11.85 9.71
N VAL A 278 -16.87 -11.16 10.52
CA VAL A 278 -16.81 -9.68 10.61
C VAL A 278 -15.68 -9.03 9.80
N GLY A 279 -14.72 -9.81 9.31
CA GLY A 279 -13.60 -9.35 8.49
C GLY A 279 -13.73 -9.75 7.02
N MET A 280 -13.08 -8.99 6.13
CA MET A 280 -12.93 -9.38 4.72
C MET A 280 -11.56 -9.09 4.11
N ARG A 281 -11.31 -9.66 2.93
CA ARG A 281 -10.19 -9.33 2.04
C ARG A 281 -10.61 -9.38 0.58
N ALA A 282 -10.21 -8.37 -0.19
CA ALA A 282 -10.51 -8.23 -1.61
C ALA A 282 -9.56 -9.10 -2.44
N PRO A 283 -10.06 -9.76 -3.50
CA PRO A 283 -9.25 -10.70 -4.27
C PRO A 283 -8.07 -9.98 -4.92
N PHE A 284 -6.92 -10.64 -4.92
CA PHE A 284 -5.66 -10.11 -5.46
C PHE A 284 -5.16 -8.80 -4.80
N LEU A 285 -5.64 -8.45 -3.60
CA LEU A 285 -5.39 -7.17 -2.92
C LEU A 285 -5.71 -5.96 -3.80
N LYS A 286 -6.90 -6.00 -4.42
CA LYS A 286 -7.49 -4.90 -5.19
C LYS A 286 -8.76 -4.39 -4.51
N PRO A 287 -8.64 -3.43 -3.57
CA PRO A 287 -9.81 -2.82 -2.93
C PRO A 287 -10.77 -2.17 -3.93
N GLY A 288 -12.07 -2.23 -3.67
CA GLY A 288 -13.15 -1.73 -4.52
C GLY A 288 -13.46 -0.24 -4.37
N ARG A 289 -12.44 0.62 -4.35
CA ARG A 289 -12.55 2.09 -4.30
C ARG A 289 -13.42 2.54 -3.13
N ASN A 290 -14.56 3.17 -3.40
CA ASN A 290 -15.55 3.55 -2.39
C ASN A 290 -16.72 2.54 -2.30
N THR A 291 -16.83 1.63 -3.27
CA THR A 291 -17.95 0.68 -3.40
C THR A 291 -17.87 -0.42 -2.35
N GLN A 292 -16.71 -1.06 -2.21
CA GLN A 292 -16.45 -2.09 -1.21
C GLN A 292 -16.78 -1.60 0.20
N TYR A 293 -16.18 -0.48 0.63
CA TYR A 293 -16.34 0.01 2.00
C TYR A 293 -17.76 0.48 2.29
N LYS A 294 -18.54 0.88 1.28
CA LYS A 294 -19.97 1.14 1.44
C LYS A 294 -20.76 -0.14 1.70
N VAL A 295 -20.45 -1.25 1.01
CA VAL A 295 -21.02 -2.57 1.32
C VAL A 295 -20.62 -3.03 2.74
N LEU A 296 -19.40 -2.72 3.19
CA LEU A 296 -18.93 -3.09 4.53
C LEU A 296 -19.71 -2.35 5.62
N GLU A 297 -19.89 -1.04 5.46
CA GLU A 297 -20.72 -0.20 6.34
C GLU A 297 -22.19 -0.65 6.36
N ASP A 298 -22.78 -0.91 5.18
CA ASP A 298 -24.20 -1.28 5.05
C ASP A 298 -24.54 -2.66 5.61
N PHE A 299 -23.59 -3.59 5.63
CA PHE A 299 -23.75 -4.97 6.10
C PHE A 299 -22.90 -5.30 7.34
N GLY A 300 -22.49 -4.29 8.12
CA GLY A 300 -21.89 -4.49 9.44
C GLY A 300 -20.62 -5.35 9.46
N TYR A 301 -19.75 -5.24 8.45
CA TYR A 301 -18.36 -5.67 8.59
C TYR A 301 -17.64 -4.72 9.55
N ILE A 302 -16.74 -5.27 10.37
CA ILE A 302 -15.91 -4.47 11.28
C ILE A 302 -14.64 -4.02 10.56
N TYR A 303 -14.06 -4.86 9.69
CA TYR A 303 -12.80 -4.53 9.02
C TYR A 303 -12.63 -5.08 7.62
N ASP A 304 -11.84 -4.35 6.84
CA ASP A 304 -11.14 -4.80 5.65
C ASP A 304 -9.68 -5.12 5.97
N SER A 305 -9.07 -5.98 5.16
CA SER A 305 -7.64 -6.24 5.16
C SER A 305 -7.18 -6.40 3.70
N SER A 306 -7.24 -5.32 2.93
CA SER A 306 -6.95 -5.33 1.49
C SER A 306 -5.98 -4.27 1.04
N ILE A 307 -5.70 -3.27 1.88
CA ILE A 307 -4.84 -2.15 1.55
C ILE A 307 -3.38 -2.52 1.83
N GLY A 308 -2.64 -2.84 0.77
CA GLY A 308 -1.19 -3.01 0.82
C GLY A 308 -0.45 -1.69 1.00
N VAL A 309 0.36 -1.60 2.04
CA VAL A 309 1.28 -0.50 2.34
C VAL A 309 2.56 -0.67 1.51
N PRO A 310 3.18 0.39 0.96
CA PRO A 310 4.54 0.29 0.41
C PRO A 310 5.57 -0.07 1.51
N PRO A 311 6.80 -0.49 1.16
CA PRO A 311 7.88 -0.60 2.12
C PRO A 311 8.15 0.75 2.80
N LEU A 312 7.97 0.79 4.12
CA LEU A 312 8.21 1.96 4.97
C LEU A 312 9.15 1.56 6.10
N ALA A 313 10.04 2.48 6.50
CA ALA A 313 11.00 2.22 7.56
C ALA A 313 10.31 1.82 8.87
N VAL A 314 9.26 2.56 9.27
CA VAL A 314 8.39 2.23 10.41
C VAL A 314 7.09 1.63 9.86
N PRO A 315 6.66 0.42 10.29
CA PRO A 315 5.42 -0.19 9.83
C PRO A 315 4.17 0.55 10.32
N VAL A 316 3.06 0.39 9.59
CA VAL A 316 1.78 1.07 9.86
C VAL A 316 0.88 0.20 10.76
N TRP A 317 0.35 0.79 11.83
CA TRP A 317 -0.69 0.22 12.68
C TRP A 317 -2.06 0.21 11.97
N PRO A 318 -3.00 -0.68 12.36
CA PRO A 318 -4.39 -0.63 11.89
C PRO A 318 -5.04 0.72 12.20
N TYR A 319 -5.98 1.14 11.37
CA TYR A 319 -6.62 2.46 11.46
C TYR A 319 -8.07 2.40 11.02
N THR A 320 -8.92 3.35 11.44
CA THR A 320 -10.29 3.47 10.93
C THR A 320 -10.39 4.41 9.74
N LEU A 321 -11.37 4.14 8.88
CA LEU A 321 -11.61 4.86 7.63
C LEU A 321 -12.48 6.11 7.81
N ASP A 322 -12.72 6.56 9.04
CA ASP A 322 -13.24 7.90 9.35
C ASP A 322 -12.43 9.02 8.67
N TYR A 323 -11.12 8.80 8.50
CA TYR A 323 -10.17 9.74 7.91
C TYR A 323 -9.43 9.12 6.73
N LYS A 324 -8.77 9.98 5.94
CA LYS A 324 -7.94 9.55 4.82
C LYS A 324 -6.82 8.63 5.30
N ILE A 325 -6.64 7.53 4.57
CA ILE A 325 -5.54 6.56 4.78
C ILE A 325 -4.18 7.26 4.94
N PRO A 326 -3.33 6.81 5.88
CA PRO A 326 -2.15 7.57 6.29
C PRO A 326 -0.91 7.38 5.38
N HIS A 327 -0.98 6.48 4.40
CA HIS A 327 0.13 6.12 3.51
C HIS A 327 -0.27 6.18 2.02
N GLU A 328 0.65 5.83 1.11
CA GLU A 328 0.37 5.78 -0.33
C GLU A 328 -0.53 4.60 -0.72
N CYS A 329 -1.50 4.84 -1.61
CA CYS A 329 -2.36 3.82 -2.18
C CYS A 329 -1.68 3.08 -3.35
N LYS A 330 -0.84 2.07 -3.05
CA LYS A 330 -0.11 1.31 -4.08
C LYS A 330 -1.01 0.55 -5.06
N SER A 331 -2.23 0.19 -4.65
CA SER A 331 -3.18 -0.56 -5.51
C SER A 331 -3.79 0.30 -6.63
N GLY A 332 -3.84 1.63 -6.45
CA GLY A 332 -4.60 2.58 -7.28
C GLY A 332 -6.12 2.56 -7.04
N THR A 333 -6.61 1.81 -6.05
CA THR A 333 -8.04 1.52 -5.87
C THR A 333 -8.54 1.55 -4.42
N CYS A 334 -7.77 2.11 -3.48
CA CYS A 334 -8.16 2.32 -2.08
C CYS A 334 -9.33 3.34 -1.94
N PRO A 335 -9.96 3.47 -0.75
CA PRO A 335 -11.05 4.41 -0.55
C PRO A 335 -10.56 5.87 -0.59
N THR A 336 -11.48 6.76 -0.93
CA THR A 336 -11.27 8.21 -1.05
C THR A 336 -12.28 9.03 -0.26
N LYS A 337 -13.43 8.44 0.11
CA LYS A 337 -14.41 8.94 1.07
C LYS A 337 -14.13 8.41 2.47
N SER A 338 -14.76 9.00 3.47
CA SER A 338 -14.77 8.48 4.84
C SER A 338 -15.81 7.35 5.00
N PHE A 339 -15.45 6.32 5.78
CA PHE A 339 -16.31 5.20 6.17
C PHE A 339 -16.19 4.99 7.69
N PRO A 340 -16.93 5.77 8.51
CA PRO A 340 -16.73 5.84 9.95
C PRO A 340 -16.84 4.49 10.66
N GLY A 341 -15.88 4.18 11.53
CA GLY A 341 -15.84 2.94 12.30
C GLY A 341 -15.51 1.65 11.52
N VAL A 342 -15.38 1.69 10.18
CA VAL A 342 -14.80 0.58 9.41
C VAL A 342 -13.28 0.62 9.59
N TRP A 343 -12.69 -0.46 10.06
CA TRP A 343 -11.24 -0.59 10.24
C TRP A 343 -10.57 -1.09 8.95
N GLU A 344 -9.37 -0.61 8.68
CA GLU A 344 -8.40 -1.30 7.83
C GLU A 344 -7.39 -2.02 8.74
N LEU A 345 -7.12 -3.28 8.41
CA LEU A 345 -6.05 -4.10 8.94
C LEU A 345 -4.96 -4.23 7.84
N PRO A 346 -4.06 -3.23 7.72
CA PRO A 346 -3.27 -3.01 6.52
C PRO A 346 -2.15 -4.05 6.36
N LEU A 347 -1.84 -4.39 5.10
CA LEU A 347 -0.77 -5.32 4.79
C LEU A 347 0.54 -4.54 4.61
N ASN A 348 1.32 -4.45 5.68
CA ASN A 348 2.70 -3.97 5.61
C ASN A 348 3.51 -4.88 4.68
N ALA A 349 4.19 -4.33 3.68
CA ALA A 349 4.95 -5.13 2.72
C ALA A 349 6.23 -5.68 3.35
N HIS A 350 6.40 -7.01 3.29
CA HIS A 350 7.59 -7.72 3.72
C HIS A 350 8.80 -7.41 2.82
N TYR A 351 10.01 -7.33 3.39
CA TYR A 351 11.28 -7.17 2.66
C TYR A 351 12.49 -7.47 3.57
N VAL A 352 13.72 -7.16 3.16
CA VAL A 352 14.94 -7.09 4.02
C VAL A 352 15.78 -5.88 3.60
N GLU A 353 16.77 -5.42 4.38
CA GLU A 353 17.57 -4.23 4.05
C GLU A 353 18.28 -4.38 2.69
N GLY A 354 18.75 -5.59 2.37
CA GLY A 354 19.32 -5.92 1.07
C GLY A 354 18.31 -6.03 -0.09
N TYR A 355 17.00 -5.96 0.19
CA TYR A 355 15.90 -6.24 -0.74
C TYR A 355 15.97 -7.63 -1.42
N GLU A 356 16.67 -8.58 -0.79
CA GLU A 356 16.65 -10.00 -1.18
C GLU A 356 15.24 -10.58 -0.95
N GLY A 357 14.74 -11.40 -1.88
CA GLY A 357 13.32 -11.74 -1.94
C GLY A 357 12.41 -10.63 -2.49
N GLY A 358 12.90 -9.39 -2.66
CA GLY A 358 12.15 -8.25 -3.20
C GLY A 358 11.34 -7.50 -2.14
N HIS A 359 10.14 -7.06 -2.51
CA HIS A 359 9.16 -6.55 -1.54
C HIS A 359 7.75 -7.05 -1.87
N CYS A 360 7.05 -7.58 -0.88
CA CYS A 360 5.95 -8.53 -1.09
C CYS A 360 4.81 -8.33 -0.08
N PRO A 361 3.56 -8.05 -0.52
CA PRO A 361 2.39 -8.03 0.37
C PRO A 361 1.97 -9.42 0.86
N TYR A 362 2.31 -10.47 0.11
CA TYR A 362 2.12 -11.88 0.46
C TYR A 362 3.46 -12.58 0.57
N LEU A 363 3.65 -13.42 1.58
CA LEU A 363 4.91 -14.12 1.78
C LEU A 363 5.24 -15.08 0.62
N ASP A 364 4.23 -15.70 -0.02
CA ASP A 364 4.44 -16.52 -1.23
C ASP A 364 4.74 -15.73 -2.51
N GLN A 365 4.71 -14.39 -2.45
CA GLN A 365 5.18 -13.50 -3.54
C GLN A 365 6.63 -13.04 -3.34
N CYS A 366 7.25 -13.31 -2.19
CA CYS A 366 8.66 -13.06 -1.96
C CYS A 366 9.52 -14.07 -2.74
N VAL A 367 10.65 -13.64 -3.31
CA VAL A 367 11.53 -14.46 -4.16
C VAL A 367 12.45 -15.37 -3.31
N LEU A 368 11.85 -16.21 -2.46
CA LEU A 368 12.53 -17.07 -1.48
C LEU A 368 12.74 -18.52 -1.96
N HIS A 369 12.33 -18.88 -3.17
CA HIS A 369 12.29 -20.28 -3.65
C HIS A 369 13.65 -20.96 -3.90
N ASN A 370 14.77 -20.22 -3.83
CA ASN A 370 16.13 -20.77 -3.96
C ASN A 370 16.85 -20.91 -2.61
N HIS A 371 16.21 -20.48 -1.52
CA HIS A 371 16.75 -20.46 -0.16
C HIS A 371 16.43 -21.76 0.57
N ASP A 372 17.31 -22.20 1.47
CA ASP A 372 17.05 -23.38 2.29
C ASP A 372 16.19 -23.04 3.53
N ALA A 373 15.80 -24.05 4.30
CA ALA A 373 14.93 -23.86 5.47
C ALA A 373 15.60 -23.12 6.64
N GLN A 374 16.90 -22.81 6.59
CA GLN A 374 17.62 -21.92 7.52
C GLN A 374 17.63 -20.50 6.96
N ASP A 375 18.00 -20.32 5.69
CA ASP A 375 17.97 -19.03 5.00
C ASP A 375 16.58 -18.36 5.13
N VAL A 376 15.50 -19.11 4.86
CA VAL A 376 14.10 -18.63 4.98
C VAL A 376 13.75 -18.26 6.42
N PHE A 377 14.31 -18.97 7.41
CA PHE A 377 14.09 -18.65 8.82
C PHE A 377 14.78 -17.34 9.19
N GLU A 378 16.04 -17.15 8.79
CA GLU A 378 16.82 -15.94 9.08
C GLU A 378 16.22 -14.70 8.38
N TRP A 379 15.75 -14.83 7.13
CA TRP A 379 15.01 -13.78 6.41
C TRP A 379 13.74 -13.35 7.17
N LEU A 380 12.96 -14.32 7.68
CA LEU A 380 11.76 -14.04 8.49
C LEU A 380 12.10 -13.38 9.84
N GLN A 381 13.29 -13.63 10.40
CA GLN A 381 13.74 -12.94 11.62
C GLN A 381 14.07 -11.46 11.36
N GLU A 382 14.70 -11.13 10.22
CA GLU A 382 15.04 -9.75 9.87
C GLU A 382 13.80 -8.91 9.54
N ASP A 383 12.82 -9.46 8.80
CA ASP A 383 11.60 -8.73 8.51
C ASP A 383 10.72 -8.54 9.76
N PHE A 384 10.70 -9.54 10.66
CA PHE A 384 10.07 -9.44 11.99
C PHE A 384 10.71 -8.37 12.88
N SER A 385 12.05 -8.23 12.88
CA SER A 385 12.73 -7.27 13.78
C SER A 385 12.33 -5.83 13.48
N LYS A 386 11.98 -5.49 12.24
CA LYS A 386 11.44 -4.16 11.86
C LYS A 386 10.16 -3.80 12.60
N HIS A 387 9.32 -4.78 12.95
CA HIS A 387 8.14 -4.56 13.78
C HIS A 387 8.53 -4.54 15.26
N TYR A 388 9.29 -5.56 15.68
CA TYR A 388 9.62 -5.85 17.07
C TYR A 388 10.58 -4.85 17.74
N GLU A 389 11.49 -4.23 16.99
CA GLU A 389 12.49 -3.27 17.46
C GLU A 389 12.10 -1.80 17.20
N GLN A 390 10.92 -1.54 16.62
CA GLN A 390 10.42 -0.19 16.35
C GLN A 390 9.13 0.11 17.11
N ASN A 391 7.97 0.05 16.43
CA ASN A 391 6.70 0.53 16.99
C ASN A 391 5.72 -0.60 17.34
N ARG A 392 6.14 -1.88 17.33
CA ARG A 392 5.31 -3.05 17.67
C ARG A 392 4.03 -3.24 16.85
N ALA A 393 3.93 -2.58 15.69
CA ALA A 393 2.78 -2.74 14.80
C ALA A 393 2.56 -4.23 14.45
N PRO A 394 1.31 -4.70 14.26
CA PRO A 394 1.03 -6.11 14.02
C PRO A 394 1.80 -6.66 12.83
N TYR A 395 2.60 -7.69 13.07
CA TYR A 395 3.31 -8.42 12.02
C TYR A 395 2.36 -9.46 11.43
N MET A 396 1.70 -9.07 10.35
CA MET A 396 0.86 -9.98 9.57
C MET A 396 1.73 -10.90 8.73
N MET A 397 1.35 -12.17 8.65
CA MET A 397 1.98 -13.15 7.76
C MET A 397 0.88 -13.76 6.89
N PRO A 398 0.59 -13.16 5.72
CA PRO A 398 -0.46 -13.62 4.83
C PRO A 398 0.08 -14.63 3.80
N PHE A 399 -0.60 -15.78 3.67
CA PHE A 399 -0.17 -16.91 2.85
C PHE A 399 -1.29 -17.46 1.96
N HIS A 400 -0.97 -17.74 0.69
CA HIS A 400 -1.73 -18.72 -0.10
C HIS A 400 -1.24 -20.15 0.14
N THR A 401 -1.95 -21.12 -0.43
CA THR A 401 -1.53 -22.54 -0.51
C THR A 401 -0.13 -22.70 -1.13
N ASN A 402 0.30 -21.78 -2.01
CA ASN A 402 1.60 -21.79 -2.68
C ASN A 402 2.78 -21.95 -1.71
N TRP A 403 2.78 -21.22 -0.57
CA TRP A 403 3.82 -21.30 0.45
C TRP A 403 4.05 -22.73 0.94
N PHE A 404 2.96 -23.48 1.11
CA PHE A 404 2.96 -24.84 1.65
C PHE A 404 3.27 -25.92 0.60
N SER A 405 3.30 -25.55 -0.69
CA SER A 405 3.76 -26.44 -1.77
C SER A 405 5.28 -26.57 -1.83
N ILE A 406 6.02 -25.60 -1.28
CA ILE A 406 7.48 -25.61 -1.20
C ILE A 406 7.88 -26.01 0.22
N LYS A 407 8.53 -27.18 0.35
CA LYS A 407 8.89 -27.79 1.63
C LYS A 407 9.84 -26.91 2.45
N GLU A 408 10.78 -26.24 1.79
CA GLU A 408 11.80 -25.41 2.41
C GLU A 408 11.18 -24.14 3.03
N LEU A 409 10.16 -23.57 2.37
CA LEU A 409 9.33 -22.48 2.91
C LEU A 409 8.48 -22.94 4.10
N GLU A 410 7.82 -24.10 4.02
CA GLU A 410 7.10 -24.68 5.16
C GLU A 410 8.03 -24.90 6.36
N GLN A 411 9.24 -25.44 6.14
CA GLN A 411 10.20 -25.75 7.19
C GLN A 411 10.83 -24.49 7.82
N GLY A 412 11.16 -23.47 7.01
CA GLY A 412 11.61 -22.17 7.52
C GLY A 412 10.53 -21.50 8.38
N LEU A 413 9.27 -21.54 7.94
CA LEU A 413 8.13 -21.07 8.75
C LEU A 413 7.98 -21.87 10.05
N GLN A 414 8.09 -23.21 10.05
CA GLN A 414 8.01 -23.97 11.30
C GLN A 414 9.10 -23.55 12.30
N LYS A 415 10.35 -23.35 11.86
CA LYS A 415 11.43 -22.82 12.73
C LYS A 415 11.09 -21.43 13.28
N PHE A 416 10.60 -20.53 12.42
CA PHE A 416 10.25 -19.17 12.81
C PHE A 416 9.14 -19.14 13.87
N LEU A 417 8.10 -19.94 13.68
CA LEU A 417 7.03 -20.13 14.66
C LEU A 417 7.54 -20.74 15.97
N ASP A 418 8.42 -21.74 15.92
CA ASP A 418 8.99 -22.39 17.11
C ASP A 418 10.00 -21.50 17.87
N TRP A 419 10.64 -20.55 17.20
CA TRP A 419 11.49 -19.53 17.84
C TRP A 419 10.66 -18.41 18.46
N THR A 420 9.75 -17.79 17.69
CA THR A 420 8.99 -16.62 18.15
C THR A 420 8.11 -16.91 19.38
N VAL A 421 7.55 -18.11 19.53
CA VAL A 421 6.78 -18.49 20.75
C VAL A 421 7.65 -18.65 22.01
N THR A 422 8.98 -18.50 21.91
CA THR A 422 9.86 -18.40 23.09
C THR A 422 10.02 -16.96 23.60
N LEU A 423 9.55 -15.96 22.85
CA LEU A 423 9.58 -14.55 23.23
C LEU A 423 8.35 -14.23 24.11
N PRO A 424 8.53 -13.67 25.32
CA PRO A 424 7.47 -13.58 26.34
C PRO A 424 6.42 -12.48 26.07
N ASP A 425 6.67 -11.64 25.06
CA ASP A 425 5.91 -10.45 24.67
C ASP A 425 5.32 -10.54 23.26
N VAL A 426 5.44 -11.73 22.62
CA VAL A 426 4.90 -12.03 21.29
C VAL A 426 3.58 -12.80 21.39
N TRP A 427 2.56 -12.38 20.63
CA TRP A 427 1.19 -12.89 20.75
C TRP A 427 0.57 -13.21 19.38
N TYR A 428 0.28 -14.49 19.13
CA TYR A 428 -0.41 -14.97 17.94
C TYR A 428 -1.92 -14.88 18.11
N VAL A 429 -2.54 -13.92 17.44
CA VAL A 429 -3.95 -13.54 17.60
C VAL A 429 -4.64 -13.43 16.24
N THR A 430 -5.98 -13.48 16.23
CA THR A 430 -6.76 -13.25 15.00
C THR A 430 -6.87 -11.75 14.67
N GLY A 431 -7.39 -11.41 13.48
CA GLY A 431 -7.61 -10.02 13.07
C GLY A 431 -8.57 -9.27 14.01
N THR A 432 -9.72 -9.87 14.31
CA THR A 432 -10.69 -9.36 15.30
C THR A 432 -10.07 -9.25 16.70
N GLN A 433 -9.24 -10.21 17.13
CA GLN A 433 -8.57 -10.12 18.44
C GLN A 433 -7.54 -8.98 18.50
N ALA A 434 -6.81 -8.72 17.41
CA ALA A 434 -5.91 -7.58 17.32
C ALA A 434 -6.68 -6.26 17.39
N LEU A 435 -7.76 -6.12 16.60
CA LEU A 435 -8.63 -4.94 16.63
C LEU A 435 -9.32 -4.76 17.99
N THR A 436 -9.66 -5.84 18.70
CA THR A 436 -10.20 -5.76 20.06
C THR A 436 -9.16 -5.11 21.00
N TRP A 437 -7.87 -5.47 20.89
CA TRP A 437 -6.79 -4.76 21.61
C TRP A 437 -6.61 -3.32 21.12
N MET A 438 -6.77 -3.02 19.81
CA MET A 438 -6.75 -1.63 19.31
C MET A 438 -7.80 -0.76 20.01
N THR A 439 -9.00 -1.29 20.25
CA THR A 439 -10.11 -0.55 20.88
C THR A 439 -9.94 -0.31 22.37
N ASP A 440 -9.18 -1.16 23.07
CA ASP A 440 -8.89 -1.04 24.51
C ASP A 440 -7.44 -1.49 24.83
N PRO A 441 -6.42 -0.68 24.47
CA PRO A 441 -5.01 -1.10 24.53
C PRO A 441 -4.54 -1.46 25.93
N LYS A 442 -3.87 -2.63 26.05
CA LYS A 442 -3.35 -3.18 27.30
C LYS A 442 -1.83 -3.37 27.26
N THR A 443 -1.17 -3.02 28.35
CA THR A 443 0.26 -3.28 28.55
C THR A 443 0.54 -4.78 28.70
N LEU A 444 1.77 -5.21 28.41
CA LEU A 444 2.23 -6.59 28.59
C LEU A 444 1.89 -7.21 29.96
N LYS A 445 1.81 -6.38 31.00
CA LYS A 445 1.53 -6.77 32.39
C LYS A 445 0.08 -7.21 32.60
N GLU A 446 -0.85 -6.73 31.77
CA GLU A 446 -2.30 -6.96 31.88
C GLU A 446 -2.78 -8.14 31.01
N LEU A 447 -2.13 -8.40 29.88
CA LEU A 447 -2.56 -9.33 28.84
C LEU A 447 -2.80 -10.77 29.31
N ASN A 448 -2.05 -11.23 30.33
CA ASN A 448 -2.22 -12.57 30.90
C ASN A 448 -3.62 -12.82 31.49
N ASN A 449 -4.38 -11.76 31.80
CA ASN A 449 -5.76 -11.83 32.27
C ASN A 449 -6.75 -11.11 31.33
N TYR A 450 -6.32 -10.67 30.14
CA TYR A 450 -7.18 -9.93 29.20
C TYR A 450 -8.22 -10.85 28.55
N GLU A 451 -9.51 -10.52 28.72
CA GLU A 451 -10.62 -11.39 28.30
C GLU A 451 -10.67 -11.59 26.78
N GLY A 452 -10.41 -10.54 25.98
CA GLY A 452 -10.44 -10.61 24.52
C GLY A 452 -9.46 -11.63 23.91
N TRP A 453 -8.37 -11.96 24.62
CA TRP A 453 -7.38 -12.97 24.21
C TRP A 453 -7.48 -14.27 25.03
N GLY A 454 -8.53 -14.41 25.85
CA GLY A 454 -8.73 -15.54 26.76
C GLY A 454 -9.51 -16.71 26.16
N CYS A 455 -8.84 -17.85 25.94
CA CYS A 455 -9.43 -19.09 25.39
C CYS A 455 -10.38 -19.87 26.34
N LYS A 456 -10.84 -19.24 27.43
CA LYS A 456 -11.77 -19.84 28.41
C LYS A 456 -13.23 -19.75 27.97
N ASN A 457 -13.60 -18.66 27.29
CA ASN A 457 -14.95 -18.49 26.75
C ASN A 457 -15.10 -19.34 25.47
N LYS A 458 -16.20 -20.10 25.39
CA LYS A 458 -16.55 -20.97 24.26
C LYS A 458 -18.02 -20.83 23.84
N ALA A 459 -18.70 -19.78 24.30
CA ALA A 459 -20.08 -19.50 23.93
C ALA A 459 -20.21 -19.06 22.46
N ASN A 460 -19.21 -18.33 21.96
CA ASN A 460 -19.12 -17.81 20.60
C ASN A 460 -18.12 -18.67 19.80
N LEU A 461 -18.40 -19.98 19.72
CA LEU A 461 -17.67 -20.89 18.83
C LEU A 461 -18.72 -21.71 18.04
N PRO A 462 -18.57 -21.84 16.71
CA PRO A 462 -19.43 -22.68 15.90
C PRO A 462 -19.53 -24.11 16.43
N PRO A 463 -20.66 -24.82 16.20
CA PRO A 463 -20.88 -26.15 16.75
C PRO A 463 -19.80 -27.14 16.30
N LYS A 464 -19.52 -28.14 17.13
CA LYS A 464 -18.55 -29.21 16.81
C LYS A 464 -18.89 -29.86 15.47
N THR A 465 -17.87 -30.07 14.64
CA THR A 465 -18.03 -30.72 13.34
C THR A 465 -18.57 -32.14 13.44
N CYS A 466 -19.38 -32.52 12.46
CA CYS A 466 -19.70 -33.90 12.14
C CYS A 466 -18.45 -34.76 11.96
N ASN A 467 -18.54 -36.06 12.29
CA ASN A 467 -17.48 -37.03 12.03
C ASN A 467 -17.35 -37.38 10.54
N ASN A 468 -18.49 -37.48 9.83
CA ASN A 468 -18.58 -37.80 8.41
C ASN A 468 -19.22 -36.59 7.69
N SER A 469 -18.58 -36.10 6.63
CA SER A 469 -19.17 -35.09 5.73
C SER A 469 -20.15 -35.73 4.75
N ASN A 470 -21.19 -34.97 4.38
CA ASN A 470 -21.92 -35.21 3.15
C ASN A 470 -21.07 -34.74 1.97
N LYS A 471 -20.93 -35.58 0.94
CA LYS A 471 -20.13 -35.31 -0.27
C LYS A 471 -21.06 -35.07 -1.44
N CYS A 472 -21.38 -33.81 -1.67
CA CYS A 472 -22.40 -33.38 -2.61
C CYS A 472 -21.78 -33.24 -4.01
N ALA A 473 -22.17 -34.12 -4.94
CA ALA A 473 -21.90 -33.96 -6.37
C ALA A 473 -23.01 -33.10 -6.97
N LEU A 474 -22.70 -31.84 -7.28
CA LEU A 474 -23.65 -30.79 -7.59
C LEU A 474 -23.50 -30.31 -9.02
N ASN A 475 -24.62 -30.08 -9.70
CA ASN A 475 -24.62 -29.43 -11.00
C ASN A 475 -24.18 -27.97 -10.86
N PHE A 476 -23.34 -27.51 -11.78
CA PHE A 476 -22.89 -26.12 -11.86
C PHE A 476 -22.86 -25.65 -13.31
N LYS A 477 -23.30 -24.42 -13.57
CA LYS A 477 -23.24 -23.79 -14.89
C LYS A 477 -23.02 -22.30 -14.73
N THR A 478 -21.84 -21.82 -15.13
CA THR A 478 -21.57 -20.38 -15.21
C THR A 478 -22.31 -19.76 -16.42
N PRO A 479 -22.62 -18.44 -16.39
CA PRO A 479 -23.31 -17.78 -17.51
C PRO A 479 -22.58 -17.91 -18.86
N ASP A 480 -21.25 -17.95 -18.84
CA ASP A 480 -20.39 -17.96 -20.03
C ASP A 480 -20.21 -19.35 -20.65
N LEU A 481 -20.57 -20.43 -19.93
CA LEU A 481 -20.39 -21.81 -20.40
C LEU A 481 -21.71 -22.41 -20.92
N ASN A 482 -21.68 -22.94 -22.14
CA ASN A 482 -22.84 -23.57 -22.75
C ASN A 482 -23.15 -24.99 -22.22
N TYR A 483 -22.24 -25.60 -21.45
CA TYR A 483 -22.41 -26.91 -20.83
C TYR A 483 -22.57 -26.79 -19.30
N THR A 484 -23.24 -27.77 -18.69
CA THR A 484 -23.25 -27.96 -17.23
C THR A 484 -22.08 -28.84 -16.84
N ASP A 485 -21.34 -28.42 -15.82
CA ASP A 485 -20.23 -29.13 -15.20
C ASP A 485 -20.64 -29.68 -13.82
N THR A 486 -19.83 -30.55 -13.23
CA THR A 486 -20.01 -31.02 -11.85
C THR A 486 -19.06 -30.28 -10.92
N ARG A 487 -19.56 -29.86 -9.77
CA ARG A 487 -18.76 -29.39 -8.63
C ARG A 487 -18.99 -30.27 -7.42
N TYR A 488 -17.96 -30.39 -6.59
CA TYR A 488 -18.03 -31.13 -5.34
C TYR A 488 -18.02 -30.16 -4.16
N LEU A 489 -18.96 -30.33 -3.23
CA LEU A 489 -19.03 -29.59 -1.98
C LEU A 489 -19.08 -30.61 -0.83
N GLU A 490 -18.22 -30.43 0.18
CA GLU A 490 -18.25 -31.22 1.41
C GLU A 490 -18.71 -30.37 2.59
N THR A 491 -19.72 -30.83 3.31
CA THR A 491 -20.35 -30.11 4.44
C THR A 491 -20.85 -31.09 5.51
N CYS A 492 -21.14 -30.59 6.71
CA CYS A 492 -21.88 -31.34 7.73
C CYS A 492 -23.41 -31.26 7.56
N ASN A 493 -23.91 -30.34 6.72
CA ASN A 493 -25.33 -30.10 6.52
C ASN A 493 -25.87 -30.90 5.32
N GLU A 494 -27.16 -30.81 5.03
CA GLU A 494 -27.76 -31.51 3.88
C GLU A 494 -27.21 -30.97 2.54
N CYS A 495 -27.19 -31.80 1.51
CA CYS A 495 -26.72 -31.36 0.19
C CYS A 495 -27.74 -30.42 -0.48
N PRO A 496 -27.28 -29.30 -1.07
CA PRO A 496 -28.14 -28.38 -1.81
C PRO A 496 -28.57 -28.99 -3.17
N ASN A 497 -29.51 -28.32 -3.86
CA ASN A 497 -30.05 -28.80 -5.15
C ASN A 497 -29.12 -28.52 -6.34
N GLN A 498 -28.31 -27.48 -6.24
CA GLN A 498 -27.31 -27.03 -7.21
C GLN A 498 -26.04 -26.61 -6.46
N TYR A 499 -24.95 -26.36 -7.18
CA TYR A 499 -23.77 -25.73 -6.58
C TYR A 499 -24.13 -24.27 -6.19
N PRO A 500 -23.89 -23.84 -4.94
CA PRO A 500 -24.10 -22.46 -4.53
C PRO A 500 -23.30 -21.48 -5.40
N TRP A 501 -23.85 -20.30 -5.65
CA TRP A 501 -23.16 -19.26 -6.42
C TRP A 501 -23.76 -17.87 -6.18
N LEU A 502 -23.24 -16.87 -6.90
CA LEU A 502 -23.77 -15.51 -6.96
C LEU A 502 -25.29 -15.51 -7.24
N GLY A 503 -26.08 -15.03 -6.29
CA GLY A 503 -27.54 -14.94 -6.38
C GLY A 503 -28.33 -16.19 -5.95
N ASP A 504 -27.65 -17.25 -5.50
CA ASP A 504 -28.25 -18.46 -4.89
C ASP A 504 -27.23 -19.11 -3.93
N ALA A 505 -26.88 -18.40 -2.86
CA ALA A 505 -25.87 -18.80 -1.86
C ALA A 505 -26.30 -20.03 -1.02
N GLU A 506 -27.57 -20.41 -1.05
CA GLU A 506 -28.06 -21.66 -0.46
C GLU A 506 -28.11 -22.83 -1.47
N GLY A 507 -27.71 -22.62 -2.73
CA GLY A 507 -27.71 -23.65 -3.78
C GLY A 507 -29.09 -24.24 -4.07
N SER A 508 -30.15 -23.44 -3.95
CA SER A 508 -31.54 -23.89 -4.01
C SER A 508 -32.01 -24.28 -5.42
N GLY A 509 -31.33 -23.81 -6.46
CA GLY A 509 -31.70 -23.97 -7.87
C GLY A 509 -32.68 -22.92 -8.39
N ILE A 510 -32.81 -21.78 -7.70
CA ILE A 510 -33.67 -20.66 -8.11
C ILE A 510 -32.77 -19.46 -8.42
N PRO A 511 -32.53 -19.11 -9.70
CA PRO A 511 -31.64 -18.01 -10.06
C PRO A 511 -32.12 -16.66 -9.54
N GLY A 512 -31.24 -15.89 -8.90
CA GLY A 512 -31.58 -14.56 -8.35
C GLY A 512 -32.56 -14.63 -7.18
N ARG A 513 -32.56 -15.74 -6.42
CA ARG A 513 -33.33 -15.90 -5.19
C ARG A 513 -32.85 -14.95 -4.09
N ASP A 514 -31.54 -14.74 -4.01
CA ASP A 514 -30.95 -14.00 -2.91
C ASP A 514 -31.18 -12.50 -3.05
N ASN A 515 -31.79 -11.92 -2.02
CA ASN A 515 -31.99 -10.48 -1.87
C ASN A 515 -31.42 -10.05 -0.52
N TYR A 516 -30.19 -9.53 -0.54
CA TYR A 516 -29.45 -9.16 0.65
C TYR A 516 -29.89 -7.75 1.10
N VAL A 517 -30.79 -7.67 2.07
CA VAL A 517 -31.22 -6.38 2.65
C VAL A 517 -30.13 -5.84 3.60
N PRO A 518 -29.59 -4.62 3.42
CA PRO A 518 -28.64 -4.01 4.35
C PRO A 518 -29.09 -4.00 5.81
N ASP A 519 -28.17 -4.20 6.76
CA ASP A 519 -28.51 -4.27 8.19
C ASP A 519 -28.90 -2.89 8.75
N ASN A 520 -28.37 -1.80 8.20
CA ASN A 520 -28.74 -0.44 8.59
C ASN A 520 -30.19 -0.03 8.19
N VAL A 521 -30.84 -0.80 7.29
CA VAL A 521 -32.24 -0.64 6.88
C VAL A 521 -33.21 -1.42 7.78
N ARG A 522 -32.75 -2.45 8.51
CA ARG A 522 -33.59 -3.37 9.31
C ARG A 522 -34.00 -2.82 10.69
N LYS A 523 -34.39 -1.54 10.76
CA LYS A 523 -34.81 -0.85 12.00
C LYS A 523 -36.27 -1.09 12.38
#